data_AF-A0A429M015-F1
#
_entry.id   AF-A0A429M015-F1
#
_cell.length_a   1.000
_cell.length_b   1.000
_cell.length_c   1.000
_cell.angle_alpha   90.00
_cell.angle_beta   90.00
_cell.angle_gamma   90.00
#
_symmetry.space_group_name_H-M   'P 1'
#
loop_
_entity.id
_entity.type
_entity.pdbx_description
1 polymer ?
#
loop_
_entity_poly.entity_id
_entity_poly.type
_entity_poly.pdbx_seq_one_letter_code
_entity_poly.pdbx_strand_id
1 'polypeptide(L)' 'MSRQISTLIGVSALLLWSTLVGLLRLSTESFGPIYTVTYVYTISAIILFLTYGLPDLKKVSKKFLILSSLLFVVFEL' A
#
# COMPACT_ATOMS: atom_id res chain seq x y z
N MET A 1 23.53 -16.67 7.82
CA MET A 1 23.00 -15.55 7.00
C MET A 1 23.84 -14.31 7.34
N SER A 2 24.65 -13.79 6.42
CA SER A 2 25.67 -12.78 6.75
C SER A 2 25.04 -11.41 7.05
N ARG A 3 25.48 -10.78 8.15
CA ARG A 3 24.98 -9.50 8.67
C ARG A 3 24.99 -8.37 7.62
N GLN A 4 25.91 -8.45 6.66
CA GLN A 4 26.05 -7.51 5.55
C GLN A 4 24.87 -7.55 4.57
N ILE A 5 24.28 -8.73 4.32
CA ILE A 5 23.12 -8.86 3.43
C ILE A 5 21.90 -8.21 4.08
N SER A 6 21.70 -8.40 5.39
CA SER A 6 20.62 -7.77 6.14
C SER A 6 20.72 -6.23 6.13
N THR A 7 21.93 -5.67 6.27
CA THR A 7 22.13 -4.22 6.13
C THR A 7 21.92 -3.74 4.70
N LEU A 8 22.32 -4.50 3.69
CA LEU A 8 22.09 -4.13 2.29
C LEU A 8 20.59 -4.10 1.95
N ILE A 9 19.84 -5.10 2.43
CA ILE A 9 18.37 -5.15 2.30
C ILE A 9 17.75 -3.93 2.99
N GLY A 10 18.17 -3.61 4.21
CA GLY A 10 17.68 -2.43 4.94
C GLY A 10 17.92 -1.12 4.18
N VAL A 11 19.12 -0.93 3.64
CA VAL A 11 19.46 0.27 2.85
C VAL A 11 18.65 0.31 1.54
N SER A 12 18.51 -0.83 0.86
CA SER A 12 17.71 -0.91 -0.37
C SER A 12 16.22 -0.60 -0.11
N ALA A 13 15.68 -1.03 1.04
CA ALA A 13 14.31 -0.73 1.43
C ALA A 13 14.10 0.78 1.67
N LEU A 14 15.07 1.47 2.29
CA LEU A 14 15.02 2.92 2.48
C LEU A 14 15.08 3.69 1.15
N LEU A 15 15.92 3.22 0.22
CA LEU A 15 16.00 3.79 -1.13
C LEU A 15 14.67 3.62 -1.88
N LEU A 16 14.14 2.39 -1.91
CA LEU A 16 12.86 2.09 -2.55
C LEU A 16 11.72 2.93 -1.95
N TRP A 17 11.68 3.08 -0.63
CA TRP A 17 10.69 3.92 0.05
C TRP A 17 10.79 5.39 -0.37
N SER A 18 12.01 5.94 -0.40
CA SER A 18 12.25 7.34 -0.77
C SER A 18 11.84 7.62 -2.21
N THR A 19 12.17 6.71 -3.14
CA THR A 19 11.75 6.81 -4.54
C THR A 19 10.24 6.73 -4.67
N LEU A 20 9.59 5.83 -3.93
CA LEU A 20 8.14 5.66 -3.94
C LEU A 20 7.44 6.96 -3.50
N VAL A 21 7.86 7.59 -2.40
CA VAL A 21 7.29 8.87 -1.94
C VAL A 21 7.49 9.99 -2.97
N GLY A 22 8.66 10.07 -3.59
CA GLY A 22 8.92 11.04 -4.67
C GLY A 22 8.02 10.82 -5.90
N LEU A 23 7.84 9.57 -6.32
CA LEU A 23 6.99 9.21 -7.45
C LEU A 23 5.52 9.53 -7.18
N LEU A 24 5.03 9.25 -5.97
CA LEU A 24 3.67 9.61 -5.54
C LEU A 24 3.46 11.12 -5.58
N ARG A 25 4.47 11.90 -5.17
CA ARG A 25 4.40 13.37 -5.17
C ARG A 25 4.34 13.93 -6.59
N LEU A 26 5.17 13.42 -7.50
CA LEU A 26 5.13 13.78 -8.93
C LEU A 26 3.82 13.36 -9.61
N SER A 27 3.28 12.20 -9.26
CA SER A 27 1.97 11.74 -9.74
C SER A 27 0.83 12.63 -9.22
N THR A 28 0.94 13.07 -7.97
CA THR A 28 -0.03 13.99 -7.34
C THR A 28 -0.03 15.36 -8.01
N GLU A 29 1.14 15.84 -8.44
CA GLU A 29 1.29 17.12 -9.11
C GLU A 29 0.74 17.10 -10.55
N SER A 30 0.83 15.96 -11.23
CA SER A 30 0.37 15.77 -12.62
C SER A 30 -1.10 15.38 -12.75
N PHE A 31 -1.60 14.50 -11.88
CA PHE A 31 -2.98 13.99 -11.93
C PHE A 31 -3.89 14.57 -10.85
N GLY A 32 -3.33 15.15 -9.79
CA GLY A 32 -4.06 15.59 -8.59
C GLY A 32 -3.95 14.56 -7.45
N PRO A 33 -4.05 15.00 -6.17
CA PRO A 33 -3.87 14.14 -5.00
C PRO A 33 -4.84 12.95 -4.98
N ILE A 34 -6.11 13.23 -5.26
CA ILE A 34 -7.20 12.25 -5.19
C ILE A 34 -7.01 11.11 -6.21
N TYR A 35 -6.57 11.44 -7.42
CA TYR A 35 -6.38 10.46 -8.49
C TYR A 35 -5.20 9.52 -8.19
N THR A 36 -4.08 10.07 -7.70
CA THR A 36 -2.90 9.26 -7.35
C THR A 36 -3.23 8.24 -6.28
N VAL A 37 -3.94 8.66 -5.23
CA VAL A 37 -4.36 7.79 -4.12
C VAL A 37 -5.32 6.69 -4.62
N THR A 38 -6.27 7.04 -5.49
CA THR A 38 -7.21 6.09 -6.11
C THR A 38 -6.49 5.02 -6.93
N TYR A 39 -5.50 5.40 -7.75
CA TYR A 39 -4.73 4.45 -8.55
C TYR A 39 -3.93 3.49 -7.69
N VAL A 40 -3.26 3.98 -6.65
CA VAL A 40 -2.46 3.14 -5.74
C VAL A 40 -3.35 2.09 -5.06
N TYR A 41 -4.52 2.49 -4.55
CA TYR A 41 -5.44 1.55 -3.91
C TYR A 41 -6.06 0.57 -4.88
N THR A 42 -6.42 1.00 -6.09
CA THR A 42 -6.97 0.12 -7.12
C THR A 42 -5.95 -0.93 -7.57
N ILE A 43 -4.71 -0.51 -7.82
CA ILE A 43 -3.61 -1.41 -8.19
C ILE A 43 -3.30 -2.38 -7.05
N SER A 44 -3.25 -1.88 -5.81
CA SER A 44 -3.05 -2.71 -4.62
C SER A 44 -4.16 -3.76 -4.48
N ALA A 45 -5.42 -3.36 -4.66
CA ALA A 45 -6.57 -4.27 -4.62
C ALA A 45 -6.48 -5.35 -5.71
N ILE A 46 -6.12 -4.99 -6.95
CA ILE A 46 -5.93 -5.93 -8.05
C ILE A 46 -4.81 -6.93 -7.75
N ILE A 47 -3.67 -6.44 -7.25
CA ILE A 47 -2.51 -7.29 -6.90
C ILE A 47 -2.87 -8.24 -5.74
N LEU A 48 -3.58 -7.74 -4.72
CA LEU A 48 -4.10 -8.55 -3.63
C LEU A 48 -5.02 -9.64 -4.15
N PHE A 49 -5.95 -9.27 -5.04
CA PHE A 49 -6.90 -10.19 -5.65
C PHE A 49 -6.19 -11.27 -6.48
N LEU A 50 -5.12 -10.90 -7.19
CA LEU A 50 -4.34 -11.83 -8.00
C LEU A 50 -3.45 -12.76 -7.16
N THR A 51 -2.90 -12.26 -6.05
CA THR A 51 -1.94 -13.01 -5.20
C THR A 51 -2.65 -13.93 -4.21
N TYR A 52 -3.72 -13.44 -3.57
CA TYR A 52 -4.46 -14.16 -2.53
C TYR A 52 -5.76 -14.81 -3.04
N GLY A 53 -6.18 -14.53 -4.28
CA GLY A 53 -7.49 -14.94 -4.79
C GLY A 53 -8.64 -14.15 -4.16
N LEU A 54 -9.88 -14.56 -4.46
CA LEU A 54 -11.08 -13.99 -3.84
C LEU A 54 -11.04 -14.18 -2.31
N PRO A 55 -10.92 -13.10 -1.52
CA PRO A 55 -10.95 -13.23 -0.08
C PRO A 55 -12.34 -13.73 0.31
N ASP A 56 -12.37 -14.84 1.05
CA ASP A 56 -13.60 -15.44 1.55
C ASP A 56 -14.19 -14.52 2.64
N LEU A 57 -15.00 -13.54 2.22
CA LEU A 57 -15.59 -12.48 3.05
C LEU A 57 -16.38 -13.01 4.26
N LYS A 58 -16.68 -14.32 4.29
CA LYS A 58 -17.34 -15.01 5.41
C LYS A 58 -16.40 -15.40 6.54
N LYS A 59 -15.10 -15.57 6.29
CA LYS A 59 -14.09 -15.87 7.34
C LYS A 59 -13.47 -14.62 7.95
N VAL A 60 -13.57 -13.49 7.26
CA VAL A 60 -13.06 -12.21 7.76
C VAL A 60 -14.03 -11.67 8.82
N SER A 61 -13.55 -11.55 10.06
CA SER A 61 -14.35 -11.01 11.16
C SER A 61 -14.86 -9.62 10.80
N LYS A 62 -16.20 -9.43 10.80
CA LYS A 62 -16.85 -8.15 10.45
C LYS A 62 -16.30 -6.97 11.25
N LYS A 63 -15.86 -7.20 12.49
CA LYS A 63 -15.22 -6.18 13.34
C LYS A 63 -13.89 -5.69 12.76
N PHE A 64 -13.11 -6.59 12.16
CA PHE A 64 -11.84 -6.25 11.53
C PHE A 64 -12.08 -5.43 10.26
N LEU A 65 -13.05 -5.82 9.43
CA LEU A 65 -13.44 -5.05 8.24
C LEU A 65 -13.91 -3.63 8.58
N ILE A 66 -14.75 -3.48 9.61
CA ILE A 66 -15.25 -2.17 10.03
C ILE A 66 -14.11 -1.32 10.59
N LEU A 67 -13.24 -1.88 11.43
CA LEU A 67 -12.13 -1.13 12.01
C LEU A 67 -11.11 -0.71 10.95
N SER A 68 -10.75 -1.61 10.03
CA SER A 68 -9.86 -1.31 8.90
C SER A 68 -10.46 -0.26 7.97
N SER A 69 -11.75 -0.38 7.64
CA SER A 69 -12.44 0.61 6.80
C SER A 69 -12.56 1.96 7.47
N LEU A 70 -12.82 2.02 8.78
CA LEU A 70 -12.89 3.26 9.54
C LEU A 70 -11.52 3.94 9.62
N LEU A 71 -10.47 3.19 9.96
CA LEU A 71 -9.10 3.71 9.99
C LEU A 71 -8.68 4.23 8.63
N PHE A 72 -9.03 3.51 7.56
CA PHE A 72 -8.73 3.91 6.19
C PHE A 72 -9.35 5.27 5.86
N VAL A 73 -10.66 5.43 6.10
CA VAL A 73 -11.38 6.69 5.86
C VAL A 73 -10.78 7.84 6.67
N VAL A 74 -10.39 7.62 7.93
CA VAL A 74 -9.77 8.65 8.79
C VAL A 74 -8.36 9.01 8.32
N PHE A 75 -7.61 8.08 7.73
CA PHE A 75 -6.27 8.36 7.21
C PHE A 75 -6.28 9.08 5.86
N GLU A 76 -7.38 8.96 5.12
CA GLU A 76 -7.54 9.52 3.78
C GLU A 76 -8.26 10.87 3.76
N LEU A 77 -9.05 11.17 4.80
CA LEU A 77 -9.63 12.50 5.10
C LEU A 77 -8.56 13.48 5.61
#